data_AF-A0A4Q2QU40-F1
#
_entry.id   AF-A0A4Q2QU40-F1
#
_cell.length_a   1.000
_cell.length_b   1.000
_cell.length_c   1.000
_cell.angle_alpha   90.00
_cell.angle_beta   90.00
_cell.angle_gamma   90.00
#
_symmetry.space_group_name_H-M   'P 1'
#
loop_
_entity.id
_entity.type
_entity.pdbx_description
1 polymer ?
#
loop_
_entity_poly.entity_id
_entity_poly.type
_entity_poly.pdbx_seq_one_letter_code
_entity_poly.pdbx_strand_id
1 'polypeptide(L)'
;MFAFGGVEIIGVTAAEAKDPKKVIPQAINTIPLRIILFYVCTLAVLMAIFPWNSFGEQGSPFVLIFDGLGIPAAATILNIIVISASISAINSDIFGAGRMMYGMSKEGLAPKSFQRIASNGVPWMTVVVMGGALLAAVVLNYLIPEQVFVL
;
A
#
# COMPACT_ATOMS: atom_id res chain seq x y z
N MET A 1 -6.03 -7.18 9.24
CA MET A 1 -7.03 -6.65 8.28
C MET A 1 -6.36 -5.88 7.15
N PHE A 2 -5.49 -4.91 7.45
CA PHE A 2 -4.80 -4.08 6.45
C PHE A 2 -3.97 -4.83 5.38
N ALA A 3 -3.40 -6.01 5.71
CA ALA A 3 -2.62 -6.82 4.76
C ALA A 3 -3.43 -7.36 3.56
N PHE A 4 -4.77 -7.28 3.60
CA PHE A 4 -5.65 -7.68 2.50
C PHE A 4 -6.29 -6.48 1.78
N GLY A 5 -6.00 -5.24 2.21
CA GLY A 5 -6.41 -4.05 1.47
C GLY A 5 -5.73 -4.00 0.10
N GLY A 6 -6.42 -3.45 -0.89
CA GLY A 6 -5.94 -3.33 -2.27
C GLY A 6 -6.42 -4.43 -3.22
N VAL A 7 -7.06 -5.51 -2.73
CA VAL A 7 -7.69 -6.50 -3.62
C VAL A 7 -8.88 -5.92 -4.38
N GLU A 8 -9.51 -4.87 -3.87
CA GLU A 8 -10.55 -4.08 -4.54
C GLU A 8 -10.06 -3.42 -5.83
N ILE A 9 -8.75 -3.14 -5.95
CA ILE A 9 -8.16 -2.55 -7.15
C ILE A 9 -8.28 -3.50 -8.35
N ILE A 10 -8.37 -4.82 -8.12
CA ILE A 10 -8.64 -5.80 -9.18
C ILE A 10 -10.00 -5.49 -9.83
N GLY A 11 -11.01 -5.13 -9.04
CA GLY A 11 -12.34 -4.74 -9.52
C GLY A 11 -12.31 -3.42 -10.30
N VAL A 12 -11.62 -2.41 -9.78
CA VAL A 12 -11.48 -1.10 -10.46
C VAL A 12 -10.75 -1.23 -11.79
N THR A 13 -9.70 -2.04 -11.82
CA THR A 13 -8.85 -2.23 -13.01
C THR A 13 -9.47 -3.20 -14.02
N ALA A 14 -10.51 -3.95 -13.64
CA ALA A 14 -11.17 -4.91 -14.54
C ALA A 14 -11.71 -4.25 -15.82
N ALA A 15 -12.17 -3.01 -15.73
CA ALA A 15 -12.67 -2.24 -16.88
C ALA A 15 -11.55 -1.78 -17.84
N GLU A 16 -10.30 -1.75 -17.38
CA GLU A 16 -9.13 -1.28 -18.15
C GLU A 16 -8.14 -2.40 -18.48
N ALA A 17 -8.43 -3.64 -18.06
CA ALA A 17 -7.60 -4.79 -18.35
C ALA A 17 -7.66 -5.18 -19.84
N LYS A 18 -6.51 -5.53 -20.43
CA LYS A 18 -6.41 -5.92 -21.86
C LYS A 18 -7.14 -7.24 -22.20
N ASP A 19 -7.27 -8.16 -21.23
CA ASP A 19 -8.03 -9.42 -21.36
C ASP A 19 -8.71 -9.81 -20.04
N PRO A 20 -9.81 -9.13 -19.66
CA PRO A 20 -10.42 -9.27 -18.33
C PRO A 20 -10.95 -10.69 -18.06
N LYS A 21 -11.39 -11.40 -19.10
CA LYS A 21 -11.94 -12.77 -18.97
C LYS A 21 -10.89 -13.77 -18.50
N LYS A 22 -9.62 -13.53 -18.79
CA LYS A 22 -8.51 -14.38 -18.36
C LYS A 22 -7.79 -13.83 -17.15
N VAL A 23 -7.44 -12.54 -17.15
CA VAL A 23 -6.58 -11.97 -16.11
C VAL A 23 -7.30 -11.78 -14.78
N ILE A 24 -8.60 -11.48 -14.77
CA ILE A 24 -9.35 -11.26 -13.53
C ILE A 24 -9.54 -12.57 -12.74
N PRO A 25 -10.01 -13.68 -13.35
CA PRO A 25 -10.07 -14.96 -12.64
C PRO A 25 -8.70 -15.45 -12.16
N GLN A 26 -7.64 -15.24 -12.96
CA GLN A 26 -6.28 -15.59 -12.56
C GLN A 26 -5.82 -14.76 -11.35
N ALA A 27 -6.04 -13.45 -11.36
CA ALA A 27 -5.69 -12.56 -10.25
C ALA A 27 -6.44 -12.95 -8.97
N ILE A 28 -7.76 -13.17 -9.06
CA ILE A 28 -8.61 -13.56 -7.93
C ILE A 28 -8.13 -14.86 -7.28
N ASN A 29 -7.71 -15.86 -8.08
CA ASN A 29 -7.28 -17.15 -7.55
C ASN A 29 -5.84 -17.16 -7.04
N THR A 30 -4.96 -16.32 -7.59
CA THR A 30 -3.52 -16.37 -7.28
C THR A 30 -3.07 -15.35 -6.25
N ILE A 31 -3.66 -14.16 -6.21
CA ILE A 31 -3.23 -13.08 -5.32
C ILE A 31 -3.45 -13.45 -3.84
N PRO A 32 -4.65 -13.91 -3.40
CA PRO A 32 -4.87 -14.27 -2.00
C PRO A 32 -3.95 -15.38 -1.52
N LEU A 33 -3.73 -16.41 -2.35
CA LEU A 33 -2.83 -17.51 -2.05
C LEU A 33 -1.39 -17.01 -1.82
N ARG A 34 -0.91 -16.11 -2.68
CA ARG A 34 0.43 -15.51 -2.54
C ARG A 34 0.53 -14.66 -1.28
N ILE A 35 -0.47 -13.84 -0.98
CA ILE A 35 -0.51 -13.02 0.25
C ILE A 35 -0.40 -13.92 1.49
N ILE A 36 -1.24 -14.96 1.58
CA ILE A 36 -1.23 -15.89 2.72
C ILE A 36 0.13 -16.59 2.82
N LEU A 37 0.65 -17.09 1.70
CA LEU A 37 1.93 -17.79 1.66
C LEU A 37 3.06 -16.89 2.16
N PHE A 38 3.22 -15.69 1.59
CA PHE A 38 4.29 -14.78 2.01
C PHE A 38 4.10 -14.33 3.46
N TYR A 39 2.88 -14.00 3.87
CA TYR A 39 2.59 -13.58 5.25
C TYR A 39 2.96 -14.65 6.27
N VAL A 40 2.49 -15.88 6.09
CA VAL A 40 2.76 -17.00 7.01
C VAL A 40 4.23 -17.38 6.99
N CYS A 41 4.86 -17.49 5.81
CA CYS A 41 6.28 -17.82 5.71
C CYS A 41 7.15 -16.77 6.38
N THR A 42 6.87 -15.49 6.16
CA THR A 42 7.60 -14.39 6.78
C THR A 42 7.45 -14.41 8.30
N LEU A 43 6.24 -14.61 8.82
CA LEU A 43 6.02 -14.74 10.26
C LEU A 43 6.71 -15.96 10.85
N ALA A 44 6.68 -17.11 10.18
CA ALA A 44 7.34 -18.32 10.64
C ALA A 44 8.86 -18.13 10.77
N VAL A 45 9.49 -17.51 9.76
CA VAL A 45 10.93 -17.17 9.80
C VAL A 45 11.21 -16.18 10.94
N LEU A 46 10.37 -15.17 11.09
CA LEU A 46 10.54 -14.13 12.10
C LEU A 46 10.41 -14.71 13.53
N MET A 47 9.45 -15.60 13.78
CA MET A 47 9.27 -16.29 15.06
C MET A 47 10.34 -17.35 15.35
N ALA A 48 10.96 -17.93 14.31
CA ALA A 48 12.09 -18.86 14.49
C ALA A 48 13.37 -18.15 14.94
N ILE A 49 13.52 -16.87 14.61
CA ILE A 49 14.71 -16.06 14.94
C ILE A 49 14.47 -15.23 16.21
N PHE A 50 13.29 -14.65 16.38
CA PHE A 50 12.94 -13.79 17.51
C PHE A 50 11.89 -14.46 18.41
N PRO A 51 12.16 -14.61 19.72
CA PRO A 51 11.18 -15.17 20.65
C PRO A 51 9.94 -14.27 20.70
N TRP A 52 8.76 -14.90 20.63
CA TRP A 52 7.45 -14.23 20.64
C TRP A 52 7.18 -13.30 21.84
N ASN A 53 8.02 -13.37 22.88
CA ASN A 53 7.86 -12.67 24.15
C ASN A 53 8.59 -11.32 24.17
N SER A 54 9.39 -11.01 23.14
CA SER A 54 10.19 -9.78 23.05
C SER A 54 9.76 -8.88 21.89
N PHE A 55 8.58 -9.11 21.32
CA PHE A 55 8.03 -8.26 20.27
C PHE A 55 7.60 -6.90 20.83
N GLY A 56 8.23 -5.82 20.35
CA GLY A 56 7.73 -4.45 20.52
C GLY A 56 8.67 -3.46 21.22
N GLU A 57 9.81 -3.91 21.78
CA GLU A 57 10.65 -3.02 22.60
C GLU A 57 11.74 -2.25 21.83
N GLN A 58 12.10 -2.63 20.59
CA GLN A 58 13.33 -2.13 19.92
C GLN A 58 13.20 -1.70 18.44
N GLY A 59 11.97 -1.49 17.93
CA GLY A 59 11.75 -1.04 16.54
C GLY A 59 11.30 -2.16 15.58
N SER A 60 11.44 -1.94 14.26
CA SER A 60 10.93 -2.89 13.25
C SER A 60 11.69 -4.22 13.29
N PRO A 61 11.02 -5.35 13.63
CA PRO A 61 11.68 -6.65 13.78
C PRO A 61 12.33 -7.13 12.47
N PHE A 62 11.85 -6.65 11.32
CA PHE A 62 12.49 -6.94 10.04
C PHE A 62 13.90 -6.35 9.94
N VAL A 63 14.08 -5.10 10.37
CA VAL A 63 15.39 -4.43 10.33
C VAL A 63 16.31 -5.03 11.39
N LEU A 64 15.78 -5.29 12.59
CA LEU A 64 16.53 -5.87 13.71
C LEU A 64 17.11 -7.26 13.40
N ILE A 65 16.40 -8.09 12.63
CA ILE A 65 16.92 -9.39 12.20
C ILE A 65 18.17 -9.23 11.33
N PHE A 66 18.15 -8.30 10.36
CA PHE A 66 19.28 -8.13 9.44
C PHE A 66 20.46 -7.43 10.10
N ASP A 67 20.22 -6.56 11.09
CA ASP A 67 21.28 -5.95 11.90
C ASP A 67 21.93 -6.98 12.84
N GLY A 68 21.12 -7.82 13.52
CA GLY A 68 21.59 -8.88 14.41
C GLY A 68 22.35 -10.03 13.72
N LEU A 69 22.12 -10.25 12.42
CA LEU A 69 22.86 -11.21 11.61
C LEU A 69 24.25 -10.69 11.17
N GLY A 70 24.62 -9.45 11.52
CA GLY A 70 25.94 -8.90 11.26
C GLY A 70 26.19 -8.53 9.79
N ILE A 71 25.13 -8.29 9.00
CA ILE A 71 25.20 -7.87 7.60
C ILE A 71 24.63 -6.44 7.47
N PRO A 72 25.43 -5.38 7.70
CA PRO A 72 24.97 -3.99 7.68
C PRO A 72 24.30 -3.57 6.35
N ALA A 73 24.75 -4.18 5.24
CA ALA A 73 24.18 -3.94 3.92
C ALA A 73 22.72 -4.47 3.81
N ALA A 74 22.37 -5.55 4.53
CA ALA A 74 21.05 -6.16 4.42
C ALA A 74 19.95 -5.28 5.03
N ALA A 75 20.22 -4.58 6.14
CA ALA A 75 19.31 -3.61 6.72
C ALA A 75 19.01 -2.45 5.75
N THR A 76 20.03 -1.94 5.07
CA THR A 76 19.88 -0.88 4.06
C THR A 76 19.08 -1.35 2.84
N ILE A 77 19.39 -2.54 2.33
CA ILE A 77 18.65 -3.15 1.20
C ILE A 77 17.18 -3.33 1.55
N LEU A 78 16.88 -3.83 2.76
CA LEU A 78 15.52 -4.01 3.22
C LEU A 78 14.75 -2.68 3.26
N ASN A 79 15.35 -1.62 3.81
CA ASN A 79 14.73 -0.29 3.83
C ASN A 79 14.38 0.19 2.41
N ILE A 80 15.28 -0.01 1.43
CA ILE A 80 15.01 0.34 0.03
C ILE A 80 13.85 -0.47 -0.53
N ILE A 81 13.79 -1.78 -0.24
CA ILE A 81 12.69 -2.65 -0.69
C ILE A 81 11.36 -2.18 -0.11
N VAL A 82 11.31 -1.89 1.20
CA VAL A 82 10.10 -1.43 1.89
C VAL A 82 9.63 -0.09 1.30
N ILE A 83 10.52 0.89 1.15
CA ILE A 83 10.17 2.19 0.55
C ILE A 83 9.65 2.01 -0.87
N SER A 84 10.31 1.19 -1.68
CA SER A 84 9.89 0.93 -3.07
C SER A 84 8.52 0.26 -3.13
N ALA A 85 8.27 -0.71 -2.24
CA ALA A 85 6.98 -1.38 -2.13
C ALA A 85 5.88 -0.40 -1.67
N SER A 86 6.15 0.46 -0.68
CA SER A 86 5.23 1.49 -0.22
C SER A 86 4.87 2.48 -1.33
N ILE A 87 5.85 2.97 -2.08
CA ILE A 87 5.61 3.86 -3.23
C ILE A 87 4.74 3.17 -4.29
N SER A 88 5.00 1.89 -4.58
CA SER A 88 4.20 1.11 -5.53
C SER A 88 2.75 0.92 -5.05
N ALA A 89 2.53 0.70 -3.75
CA ALA A 89 1.20 0.59 -3.16
C ALA A 89 0.44 1.92 -3.26
N ILE A 90 1.06 3.03 -2.84
CA ILE A 90 0.49 4.38 -2.93
C ILE A 90 0.06 4.70 -4.36
N ASN A 91 0.87 4.35 -5.37
CA ASN A 91 0.51 4.58 -6.77
C ASN A 91 -0.77 3.81 -7.18
N SER A 92 -0.93 2.58 -6.71
CA SER A 92 -2.12 1.75 -6.98
C SER A 92 -3.36 2.32 -6.28
N ASP A 93 -3.21 2.82 -5.06
CA ASP A 93 -4.30 3.42 -4.28
C ASP A 93 -4.77 4.75 -4.88
N ILE A 94 -3.83 5.62 -5.30
CA ILE A 94 -4.15 6.87 -5.99
C ILE A 94 -4.87 6.59 -7.31
N PHE A 95 -4.45 5.56 -8.05
CA PHE A 95 -5.13 5.12 -9.27
C PHE A 95 -6.57 4.67 -8.99
N GLY A 96 -6.76 3.79 -7.99
CA GLY A 96 -8.07 3.29 -7.59
C GLY A 96 -9.02 4.39 -7.13
N ALA A 97 -8.56 5.23 -6.20
CA ALA A 97 -9.29 6.39 -5.71
C ALA A 97 -9.61 7.38 -6.85
N GLY A 98 -8.68 7.56 -7.79
CA GLY A 98 -8.86 8.38 -8.99
C GLY A 98 -10.08 7.93 -9.79
N ARG A 99 -10.10 6.66 -10.18
CA ARG A 99 -11.20 6.09 -10.97
C ARG A 99 -12.52 6.07 -10.22
N MET A 100 -12.51 5.79 -8.93
CA MET A 100 -13.70 5.84 -8.08
C MET A 100 -14.28 7.25 -8.01
N MET A 101 -13.46 8.26 -7.71
CA MET A 101 -13.88 9.67 -7.65
C MET A 101 -14.35 10.18 -9.02
N TYR A 102 -13.68 9.76 -10.10
CA TYR A 102 -14.12 10.08 -11.45
C TYR A 102 -15.50 9.51 -11.76
N GLY A 103 -15.75 8.23 -11.44
CA GLY A 103 -17.06 7.59 -11.58
C GLY A 103 -18.15 8.30 -10.80
N MET A 104 -17.92 8.55 -9.50
CA MET A 104 -18.85 9.29 -8.64
C MET A 104 -19.13 10.71 -9.16
N SER A 105 -18.12 11.38 -9.70
CA SER A 105 -18.29 12.72 -10.26
C SER A 105 -19.14 12.73 -11.52
N LYS A 106 -19.09 11.67 -12.36
CA LYS A 106 -19.96 11.49 -13.53
C LYS A 106 -21.43 11.31 -13.14
N GLU A 107 -21.69 10.67 -12.01
CA GLU A 107 -23.03 10.46 -11.44
C GLU A 107 -23.53 11.67 -10.63
N GLY A 108 -22.73 12.73 -10.49
CA GLY A 108 -23.08 13.94 -9.73
C GLY A 108 -22.90 13.80 -8.21
N LEU A 109 -22.32 12.70 -7.73
CA LEU A 109 -22.07 12.42 -6.31
C LEU A 109 -20.75 13.01 -5.80
N ALA A 110 -19.84 13.42 -6.70
CA ALA A 110 -18.60 14.11 -6.37
C ALA A 110 -18.45 15.41 -7.18
N PRO A 111 -17.64 16.39 -6.70
CA PRO A 111 -17.46 17.67 -7.38
C PRO A 111 -17.01 17.51 -8.84
N LYS A 112 -17.52 18.37 -9.74
CA LYS A 112 -17.19 18.35 -11.17
C LYS A 112 -15.70 18.50 -11.48
N SER A 113 -14.91 19.02 -10.53
CA SER A 113 -13.46 19.11 -10.63
C SER A 113 -12.78 17.73 -10.77
N PHE A 114 -13.35 16.67 -10.19
CA PHE A 114 -12.87 15.29 -10.31
C PHE A 114 -13.17 14.64 -11.67
N GLN A 115 -14.05 15.24 -12.48
CA GLN A 115 -14.29 14.78 -13.87
C GLN A 115 -13.15 15.16 -14.82
N ARG A 116 -12.25 16.08 -14.45
CA ARG A 116 -11.16 16.51 -15.32
C ARG A 116 -10.03 15.47 -15.29
N ILE A 117 -9.74 14.88 -16.44
CA ILE A 117 -8.64 13.94 -16.63
C ILE A 117 -7.44 14.69 -17.25
N ALA A 118 -6.24 14.45 -16.75
CA ALA A 118 -5.01 14.98 -17.35
C ALA A 118 -4.62 14.20 -18.62
N SER A 119 -3.65 14.71 -19.38
CA SER A 119 -3.17 14.09 -20.64
C SER A 119 -2.65 12.66 -20.47
N ASN A 120 -2.26 12.28 -19.25
CA ASN A 120 -1.79 10.95 -18.87
C ASN A 120 -2.94 9.99 -18.46
N GLY A 121 -4.21 10.38 -18.61
CA GLY A 121 -5.36 9.53 -18.32
C GLY A 121 -5.76 9.45 -16.85
N VAL A 122 -5.11 10.23 -15.96
CA VAL A 122 -5.36 10.22 -14.51
C VAL A 122 -6.16 11.46 -14.07
N PRO A 123 -7.15 11.33 -13.15
CA PRO A 123 -7.83 12.47 -12.53
C PRO A 123 -6.88 13.31 -11.68
N TRP A 124 -6.43 14.46 -12.21
CA TRP A 124 -5.38 15.28 -11.59
C TRP A 124 -5.78 15.80 -10.20
N MET A 125 -7.07 16.07 -9.97
CA MET A 125 -7.55 16.48 -8.64
C MET A 125 -7.41 15.42 -7.57
N THR A 126 -7.59 14.15 -7.92
CA THR A 126 -7.37 13.08 -6.95
C THR A 126 -5.91 13.01 -6.54
N VAL A 127 -4.98 13.17 -7.49
CA VAL A 127 -3.54 13.17 -7.20
C VAL A 127 -3.16 14.33 -6.27
N VAL A 128 -3.64 15.54 -6.54
CA VAL A 128 -3.35 16.72 -5.70
C VAL A 128 -3.94 16.58 -4.31
N VAL A 129 -5.19 16.11 -4.19
CA VAL A 129 -5.84 15.93 -2.88
C VAL A 129 -5.15 14.83 -2.07
N MET A 130 -4.84 13.68 -2.68
CA MET A 130 -4.12 12.60 -2.02
C MET A 130 -2.70 13.03 -1.62
N GLY A 131 -1.98 13.72 -2.51
CA GLY A 131 -0.66 14.26 -2.21
C GLY A 131 -0.69 15.28 -1.07
N GLY A 132 -1.68 16.18 -1.07
CA GLY A 132 -1.90 17.13 0.03
C GLY A 132 -2.23 16.45 1.35
N ALA A 133 -3.06 15.40 1.32
CA ALA A 133 -3.40 14.61 2.51
C ALA A 133 -2.18 13.84 3.05
N LEU A 134 -1.36 13.24 2.19
CA LEU A 134 -0.12 12.57 2.59
C LEU A 134 0.88 13.56 3.20
N LEU A 135 1.06 14.73 2.58
CA LEU A 135 1.92 15.79 3.13
C LEU A 135 1.40 16.29 4.48
N ALA A 136 0.09 16.49 4.61
CA ALA A 136 -0.53 16.86 5.88
C ALA A 136 -0.29 15.79 6.95
N ALA A 137 -0.40 14.50 6.59
CA ALA A 137 -0.11 13.39 7.49
C ALA A 137 1.37 13.38 7.94
N VAL A 138 2.32 13.67 7.04
CA VAL A 138 3.75 13.80 7.37
C VAL A 138 3.98 14.98 8.32
N VAL A 139 3.37 16.14 8.06
CA VAL A 139 3.47 17.32 8.93
C VAL A 139 2.86 17.03 10.31
N LEU A 140 1.70 16.38 10.36
CA LEU A 140 1.05 15.97 11.61
C LEU A 140 1.91 14.96 12.38
N ASN A 141 2.55 14.01 11.70
CA ASN A 141 3.47 13.07 12.33
C ASN A 141 4.69 13.77 12.92
N TYR A 142 5.19 14.83 12.28
CA TYR A 142 6.29 15.62 12.82
C TYR A 142 5.88 16.46 14.03
N LEU A 143 4.66 17.02 14.04
CA LEU A 143 4.17 17.88 15.11
C LEU A 143 3.61 17.12 16.31
N ILE A 144 3.07 15.91 16.11
CA ILE A 144 2.46 15.06 17.15
C ILE A 144 2.96 13.61 16.99
N PRO A 145 4.23 13.33 17.35
CA PRO A 145 4.86 12.03 17.05
C PRO A 145 4.26 10.82 17.77
N GLU A 146 3.51 10.99 18.87
CA GLU A 146 3.04 9.87 19.70
C GLU A 146 1.52 9.62 19.76
N GLN A 147 0.67 10.46 19.13
CA GLN A 147 -0.79 10.32 19.26
C GLN A 147 -1.57 10.19 17.94
N VAL A 148 -0.92 10.32 16.78
CA VAL A 148 -1.63 10.35 15.49
C VAL A 148 -2.06 8.96 15.00
N PHE A 149 -1.40 7.88 15.45
CA PHE A 149 -1.62 6.51 14.97
C PHE A 149 -2.10 5.53 16.05
N VAL A 150 -2.58 6.01 17.20
CA VAL A 150 -3.04 5.17 18.34
C VAL A 150 -4.53 4.80 18.23
N LEU A 151 -5.07 4.67 17.00
CA LEU A 151 -6.45 4.24 16.79
C LEU A 151 -6.54 3.04 15.85
#